data_AF-A0A820HNE9-F1
#
_entry.id   AF-A0A820HNE9-F1
#
_cell.length_a   1.000
_cell.length_b   1.000
_cell.length_c   1.000
_cell.angle_alpha   90.00
_cell.angle_beta   90.00
_cell.angle_gamma   90.00
#
_symmetry.space_group_name_H-M   'P 1'
#
loop_
_entity.id
_entity.type
_entity.pdbx_description
1 polymer ?
#
loop_
_entity_poly.entity_id
_entity_poly.type
_entity_poly.pdbx_seq_one_letter_code
_entity_poly.pdbx_strand_id
1 'polypeptide(L)'
;MANYTSTALENKLDPTKPDMSYKLEQLFRAVESSNVNTISNFDKDELRVLYEVRRSFNSAWSSPENEQQSAYQRACLLGRTDIVQCMLKANVPANQSLPGGTSMWTMRGAFMFACESDSMPTTRVLIATHVPVDTLSSCSLNYANFFIPGINRISPHSRSKKVIVIVFNNNNLLIPI
;
A
#
# COMPACT_ATOMS: atom_id res chain seq x y z
N MET A 1 -31.41 3.73 7.54
CA MET A 1 -29.99 3.40 7.31
C MET A 1 -29.42 2.92 8.63
N ALA A 2 -29.16 1.63 8.76
CA ALA A 2 -28.72 1.05 10.02
C ALA A 2 -27.23 1.36 10.24
N ASN A 3 -26.93 2.18 11.24
CA ASN A 3 -25.59 2.30 11.81
C ASN A 3 -25.28 1.02 12.56
N TYR A 4 -24.68 0.04 11.88
CA TYR A 4 -24.01 -1.06 12.59
C TYR A 4 -22.79 -0.46 13.28
N THR A 5 -22.86 -0.41 14.60
CA THR A 5 -21.78 0.05 15.48
C THR A 5 -20.51 -0.78 15.23
N SER A 6 -19.38 -0.11 15.00
CA SER A 6 -18.02 -0.68 14.76
C SER A 6 -17.71 -1.89 15.65
N THR A 7 -18.21 -1.83 16.88
CA THR A 7 -18.00 -2.80 17.96
C THR A 7 -18.60 -4.19 17.70
N ALA A 8 -19.64 -4.33 16.87
CA ALA A 8 -20.26 -5.63 16.56
C ALA A 8 -19.54 -6.39 15.44
N LEU A 9 -18.95 -5.65 14.47
CA LEU A 9 -18.16 -6.22 13.38
C LEU A 9 -16.76 -6.63 13.87
N GLU A 10 -16.14 -5.80 14.71
CA GLU A 10 -14.82 -6.04 15.33
C GLU A 10 -14.82 -7.31 16.19
N ASN A 11 -15.90 -7.58 16.95
CA ASN A 11 -16.01 -8.80 17.74
C ASN A 11 -16.26 -10.07 16.89
N LYS A 12 -16.81 -9.94 15.68
CA LYS A 12 -17.07 -11.08 14.77
C LYS A 12 -15.81 -11.45 13.96
N LEU A 13 -14.98 -10.46 13.63
CA LEU A 13 -13.78 -10.57 12.79
C LEU A 13 -12.49 -10.42 13.62
N ASP A 14 -12.43 -11.03 14.79
CA ASP A 14 -11.22 -11.04 15.61
C ASP A 14 -10.11 -11.86 14.91
N PRO A 15 -8.97 -11.25 14.54
CA PRO A 15 -7.88 -11.91 13.83
C PRO A 15 -7.18 -13.00 14.63
N THR A 16 -7.40 -13.06 15.96
CA THR A 16 -6.86 -14.10 16.83
C THR A 16 -7.72 -15.37 16.82
N LYS A 17 -8.91 -15.34 16.24
CA LYS A 17 -9.75 -16.52 16.05
C LYS A 17 -9.14 -17.48 15.02
N PRO A 18 -9.25 -18.81 15.21
CA PRO A 18 -8.67 -19.80 14.30
C PRO A 18 -9.07 -19.61 12.82
N ASP A 19 -10.32 -19.26 12.54
CA ASP A 19 -10.82 -19.02 11.17
C ASP A 19 -10.12 -17.82 10.50
N MET A 20 -9.93 -16.73 11.24
CA MET A 20 -9.28 -15.53 10.73
C MET A 20 -7.77 -15.71 10.55
N SER A 21 -7.12 -16.48 11.42
CA SER A 21 -5.71 -16.85 11.25
C SER A 21 -5.48 -17.66 9.97
N TYR A 22 -6.39 -18.60 9.67
CA TYR A 22 -6.36 -19.37 8.42
C TYR A 22 -6.60 -18.49 7.18
N LYS A 23 -7.59 -17.59 7.23
CA LYS A 23 -7.87 -16.63 6.16
C LYS A 23 -6.70 -15.66 5.94
N LEU A 24 -6.05 -15.21 7.00
CA LEU A 24 -4.84 -14.39 6.92
C LEU A 24 -3.70 -15.14 6.23
N GLU A 25 -3.49 -16.41 6.58
CA GLU A 25 -2.49 -17.26 5.92
C GLU A 25 -2.78 -17.42 4.42
N GLN A 26 -4.04 -17.69 4.07
CA GLN A 26 -4.45 -17.76 2.68
C GLN A 26 -4.23 -16.45 1.94
N LEU A 27 -4.52 -15.31 2.57
CA LEU A 27 -4.34 -13.98 2.00
C LEU A 27 -2.87 -13.74 1.65
N PHE A 28 -1.94 -13.96 2.59
CA PHE A 28 -0.52 -13.77 2.34
C PHE A 28 0.02 -14.77 1.31
N ARG A 29 -0.38 -16.05 1.36
CA ARG A 29 0.01 -17.03 0.33
C ARG A 29 -0.47 -16.64 -1.05
N ALA A 30 -1.70 -16.13 -1.17
CA ALA A 30 -2.25 -15.66 -2.44
C ALA A 30 -1.46 -14.46 -2.99
N VAL A 31 -1.03 -13.53 -2.12
CA VAL A 31 -0.14 -12.43 -2.49
C VAL A 31 1.22 -12.93 -3.00
N GLU A 32 1.91 -13.79 -2.24
CA GLU A 32 3.23 -14.32 -2.63
C GLU A 32 3.17 -15.08 -3.97
N SER A 33 2.12 -15.89 -4.15
CA SER A 33 1.92 -16.72 -5.34
C SER A 33 1.25 -16.00 -6.51
N SER A 34 0.96 -14.71 -6.40
CA SER A 34 0.25 -13.93 -7.45
C SER A 34 -1.13 -14.49 -7.81
N ASN A 35 -1.83 -15.11 -6.87
CA ASN A 35 -3.13 -15.74 -7.11
C ASN A 35 -4.28 -14.76 -6.84
N VAL A 36 -4.60 -13.94 -7.84
CA VAL A 36 -5.70 -12.95 -7.77
C VAL A 36 -7.07 -13.57 -7.55
N ASN A 37 -7.32 -14.79 -8.06
CA ASN A 37 -8.61 -15.48 -7.91
C ASN A 37 -8.92 -15.76 -6.44
N THR A 38 -7.89 -16.17 -5.67
CA THR A 38 -8.05 -16.36 -4.22
C THR A 38 -8.36 -15.03 -3.53
N ILE A 39 -7.70 -13.93 -3.91
CA ILE A 39 -7.95 -12.59 -3.35
C ILE A 39 -9.38 -12.13 -3.65
N SER A 40 -9.87 -12.34 -4.87
CA SER A 40 -11.22 -11.94 -5.29
C SER A 40 -12.34 -12.71 -4.59
N ASN A 41 -12.03 -13.85 -3.97
CA ASN A 41 -12.99 -14.65 -3.22
C ASN A 41 -13.16 -14.21 -1.77
N PHE A 42 -12.29 -13.34 -1.24
CA PHE A 42 -12.50 -12.77 0.08
C PHE A 42 -13.66 -11.78 0.06
N ASP A 43 -14.45 -11.77 1.13
CA ASP A 43 -15.42 -10.71 1.33
C ASP A 43 -14.73 -9.35 1.54
N LYS A 44 -15.38 -8.27 1.15
CA LYS A 44 -14.80 -6.92 1.27
C LYS A 44 -14.57 -6.53 2.73
N ASP A 45 -15.48 -6.88 3.63
CA ASP A 45 -15.32 -6.61 5.05
C ASP A 45 -14.22 -7.49 5.66
N GLU A 46 -14.04 -8.72 5.16
CA GLU A 46 -12.92 -9.58 5.54
C GLU A 46 -11.57 -8.97 5.12
N LEU A 47 -11.42 -8.53 3.86
CA LEU A 47 -10.21 -7.84 3.40
C LEU A 47 -9.96 -6.56 4.22
N ARG A 48 -11.02 -5.83 4.58
CA ARG A 48 -10.94 -4.63 5.42
C ARG A 48 -10.53 -4.94 6.86
N VAL A 49 -10.68 -6.15 7.37
CA VAL A 49 -10.11 -6.48 8.68
C VAL A 49 -8.70 -7.03 8.54
N LEU A 50 -8.47 -7.86 7.53
CA LEU A 50 -7.20 -8.54 7.32
C LEU A 50 -6.08 -7.60 6.86
N TYR A 51 -6.38 -6.48 6.18
CA TYR A 51 -5.34 -5.54 5.69
C TYR A 51 -4.58 -4.83 6.82
N GLU A 52 -5.13 -4.78 8.04
CA GLU A 52 -4.47 -4.17 9.21
C GLU A 52 -3.46 -5.13 9.86
N VAL A 53 -3.60 -6.43 9.60
CA VAL A 53 -2.72 -7.44 10.18
C VAL A 53 -1.39 -7.47 9.43
N ARG A 54 -0.30 -7.49 10.20
CA ARG A 54 1.07 -7.45 9.68
C ARG A 54 1.80 -8.76 9.93
N ARG A 55 2.73 -9.07 9.03
CA ARG A 55 3.69 -10.16 9.19
C ARG A 55 5.10 -9.66 8.96
N SER A 56 6.04 -10.33 9.62
CA SER A 56 7.46 -10.09 9.42
C SER A 56 7.91 -10.73 8.12
N PHE A 57 8.56 -9.97 7.26
CA PHE A 57 9.26 -10.45 6.09
C PHE A 57 10.71 -10.05 6.17
N ASN A 58 11.61 -10.90 5.66
CA ASN A 58 12.99 -10.50 5.49
C ASN A 58 13.05 -9.32 4.51
N SER A 59 13.77 -8.27 4.89
CA SER A 59 13.98 -7.08 4.08
C SER A 59 15.44 -6.69 4.14
N ALA A 60 16.11 -6.69 2.99
CA ALA A 60 17.50 -6.25 2.86
C ALA A 60 17.67 -4.74 3.15
N TRP A 61 16.56 -4.01 3.31
CA TRP A 61 16.50 -2.57 3.43
C TRP A 61 16.07 -2.09 4.82
N SER A 62 15.78 -3.02 5.75
CA SER A 62 15.47 -2.71 7.13
C SER A 62 16.61 -3.11 8.07
N SER A 63 16.74 -2.41 9.19
CA SER A 63 17.60 -2.83 10.30
C SER A 63 16.75 -2.92 11.58
N PRO A 64 16.56 -4.12 12.17
CA PRO A 64 17.03 -5.44 11.72
C PRO A 64 16.43 -5.83 10.35
N GLU A 65 16.98 -6.85 9.67
CA GLU A 65 16.57 -7.34 8.34
C GLU A 65 15.14 -7.95 8.28
N ASN A 66 14.25 -7.47 9.13
CA ASN A 66 12.85 -7.84 9.22
C ASN A 66 11.98 -6.59 9.15
N GLU A 67 11.03 -6.61 8.22
CA GLU A 67 10.06 -5.55 8.05
C GLU A 67 8.64 -6.08 8.21
N GLN A 68 7.84 -5.39 9.03
CA GLN A 68 6.42 -5.69 9.19
C GLN A 68 5.65 -5.13 8.01
N GLN A 69 4.97 -6.00 7.26
CA GLN A 69 4.21 -5.63 6.07
C GLN A 69 2.78 -6.17 6.17
N SER A 70 1.78 -5.36 5.79
CA SER A 70 0.44 -5.88 5.48
C SER A 70 0.46 -6.68 4.17
N ALA A 71 -0.58 -7.48 3.94
CA ALA A 71 -0.74 -8.17 2.66
C ALA A 71 -0.76 -7.21 1.46
N TYR A 72 -1.33 -6.01 1.65
CA TYR A 72 -1.39 -4.97 0.63
C TYR A 72 -0.01 -4.34 0.36
N GLN A 73 0.74 -3.99 1.41
CA GLN A 73 2.12 -3.49 1.28
C GLN A 73 3.01 -4.53 0.61
N ARG A 74 2.85 -5.80 0.96
CA ARG A 74 3.58 -6.91 0.34
C ARG A 74 3.24 -7.06 -1.14
N ALA A 75 1.96 -6.95 -1.52
CA ALA A 75 1.55 -6.97 -2.92
C ALA A 75 2.16 -5.80 -3.72
N CYS A 76 2.29 -4.62 -3.09
CA CYS A 76 2.97 -3.47 -3.69
C CYS A 76 4.47 -3.74 -3.89
N LEU A 77 5.17 -4.26 -2.88
CA LEU A 77 6.60 -4.60 -2.96
C LEU A 77 6.90 -5.68 -4.00
N LEU A 78 5.99 -6.64 -4.17
CA LEU A 78 6.10 -7.69 -5.16
C LEU A 78 5.60 -7.27 -6.56
N GLY A 79 5.14 -6.02 -6.73
CA GLY A 79 4.66 -5.51 -8.01
C GLY A 79 3.40 -6.21 -8.55
N ARG A 80 2.56 -6.78 -7.68
CA ARG A 80 1.34 -7.54 -8.03
C ARG A 80 0.18 -6.61 -8.35
N THR A 81 0.23 -5.95 -9.51
CA THR A 81 -0.70 -4.87 -9.90
C THR A 81 -2.17 -5.30 -9.86
N ASP A 82 -2.49 -6.50 -10.32
CA ASP A 82 -3.83 -7.08 -10.33
C ASP A 82 -4.40 -7.28 -8.91
N ILE A 83 -3.59 -7.82 -8.01
CA ILE A 83 -3.93 -7.98 -6.58
C ILE A 83 -4.11 -6.62 -5.92
N VAL A 84 -3.22 -5.67 -6.18
CA VAL A 84 -3.32 -4.29 -5.67
C VAL A 84 -4.63 -3.65 -6.13
N GLN A 85 -4.99 -3.77 -7.41
CA GLN A 85 -6.28 -3.28 -7.92
C GLN A 85 -7.47 -3.98 -7.27
N CYS A 86 -7.39 -5.29 -7.02
CA CYS A 86 -8.45 -6.05 -6.36
C CYS A 86 -8.67 -5.54 -4.93
N MET A 87 -7.61 -5.35 -4.16
CA MET A 87 -7.67 -4.81 -2.79
C MET A 87 -8.21 -3.37 -2.76
N LEU A 88 -7.81 -2.53 -3.72
CA LEU A 88 -8.34 -1.17 -3.86
C LEU A 88 -9.86 -1.16 -4.15
N LYS A 89 -10.35 -2.05 -5.02
CA LYS A 89 -11.80 -2.22 -5.28
C LYS A 89 -12.58 -2.72 -4.04
N ALA A 90 -11.87 -3.34 -3.10
CA ALA A 90 -12.40 -3.75 -1.80
C ALA A 90 -12.30 -2.65 -0.72
N ASN A 91 -11.97 -1.40 -1.11
CA ASN A 91 -11.80 -0.25 -0.21
C ASN A 91 -10.64 -0.38 0.78
N VAL A 92 -9.62 -1.18 0.47
CA VAL A 92 -8.34 -1.11 1.22
C VAL A 92 -7.71 0.27 0.97
N PRO A 93 -7.33 1.02 2.02
CA PRO A 93 -6.75 2.36 1.86
C PRO A 93 -5.46 2.34 1.05
N ALA A 94 -5.43 3.09 -0.05
CA ALA A 94 -4.28 3.15 -0.95
C ALA A 94 -3.02 3.76 -0.29
N ASN A 95 -3.22 4.66 0.67
CA ASN A 95 -2.17 5.40 1.37
C ASN A 95 -1.73 4.72 2.66
N GLN A 96 -1.87 3.39 2.77
CA GLN A 96 -1.48 2.65 3.96
C GLN A 96 -0.01 2.92 4.28
N SER A 97 0.21 3.74 5.31
CA SER A 97 1.51 4.10 5.85
C SER A 97 1.57 3.57 7.26
N LEU A 98 2.25 2.46 7.42
CA LEU A 98 2.45 1.80 8.71
C LEU A 98 3.94 1.86 9.05
N PRO A 99 4.31 1.81 10.34
CA PRO A 99 5.70 1.64 10.76
C PRO A 99 6.30 0.42 10.06
N GLY A 100 7.29 0.66 9.20
CA GLY A 100 8.12 -0.39 8.62
C GLY A 100 9.13 -0.81 9.67
N GLY A 101 9.10 -2.09 10.06
CA GLY A 101 10.00 -2.64 11.08
C GLY A 101 9.71 -2.14 12.50
N THR A 102 10.71 -2.22 13.38
CA THR A 102 10.60 -1.84 14.81
C THR A 102 10.85 -0.35 15.08
N SER A 103 11.15 0.44 14.03
CA SER A 103 11.56 1.84 14.14
C SER A 103 10.57 2.76 13.44
N MET A 104 10.13 3.83 14.12
CA MET A 104 9.34 4.90 13.49
C MET A 104 10.10 5.62 12.35
N TRP A 105 11.43 5.49 12.30
CA TRP A 105 12.27 6.16 11.31
C TRP A 105 12.28 5.47 9.94
N THR A 106 11.70 4.26 9.84
CA THR A 106 11.61 3.46 8.61
C THR A 106 10.16 3.24 8.15
N MET A 107 9.27 4.19 8.41
CA MET A 107 7.89 4.15 7.87
C MET A 107 7.90 4.08 6.34
N ARG A 108 7.52 2.93 5.78
CA ARG A 108 7.33 2.72 4.34
C ARG A 108 5.85 2.52 4.04
N GLY A 109 5.29 3.45 3.27
CA GLY A 109 3.93 3.31 2.75
C GLY A 109 3.85 2.36 1.57
N ALA A 110 2.64 1.93 1.22
CA ALA A 110 2.37 1.13 0.02
C ALA A 110 3.00 1.72 -1.26
N PHE A 111 3.01 3.05 -1.39
CA PHE A 111 3.67 3.75 -2.50
C PHE A 111 5.19 3.54 -2.55
N MET A 112 5.88 3.56 -1.40
CA MET A 112 7.34 3.34 -1.36
C MET A 112 7.67 1.90 -1.73
N PHE A 113 6.86 0.94 -1.28
CA PHE A 113 7.00 -0.46 -1.68
C PHE A 113 6.77 -0.66 -3.18
N ALA A 114 5.76 -0.01 -3.76
CA ALA A 114 5.54 -0.06 -5.20
C ALA A 114 6.72 0.52 -5.99
N CYS A 115 7.34 1.60 -5.51
CA CYS A 115 8.57 2.13 -6.12
C CYS A 115 9.70 1.11 -6.05
N GLU A 116 9.92 0.50 -4.89
CA GLU A 116 10.97 -0.50 -4.66
C GLU A 116 10.80 -1.77 -5.51
N SER A 117 9.55 -2.12 -5.84
CA SER A 117 9.25 -3.28 -6.70
C SER A 117 9.74 -3.15 -8.14
N ASP A 118 10.14 -1.95 -8.57
CA ASP A 118 10.41 -1.59 -9.97
C ASP A 118 9.19 -1.80 -10.92
N SER A 119 8.00 -2.07 -10.36
CA SER A 119 6.76 -2.28 -11.11
C SER A 119 6.08 -0.94 -11.41
N MET A 120 6.44 -0.33 -12.54
CA MET A 120 5.76 0.88 -13.04
C MET A 120 4.22 0.75 -13.11
N PRO A 121 3.63 -0.39 -13.54
CA PRO A 121 2.17 -0.54 -13.53
C PRO A 121 1.57 -0.43 -12.13
N THR A 122 2.20 -1.04 -11.12
CA THR A 122 1.73 -0.98 -9.72
C THR A 122 1.80 0.44 -9.20
N THR A 123 2.92 1.13 -9.44
CA THR A 123 3.07 2.53 -9.01
C THR A 123 2.04 3.42 -9.68
N ARG A 124 1.78 3.26 -10.98
CA ARG A 124 0.74 4.03 -11.70
C ARG A 124 -0.65 3.83 -11.12
N VAL A 125 -0.98 2.61 -10.67
CA VAL A 125 -2.27 2.34 -10.02
C VAL A 125 -2.40 3.16 -8.73
N LEU A 126 -1.39 3.17 -7.86
CA LEU A 126 -1.41 3.92 -6.59
C LEU A 126 -1.46 5.44 -6.82
N ILE A 127 -0.78 5.88 -7.87
CA ILE A 127 -0.78 7.26 -8.32
C ILE A 127 -2.19 7.69 -8.78
N ALA A 128 -2.85 6.84 -9.56
CA ALA A 128 -4.21 7.08 -10.07
C ALA A 128 -5.27 7.06 -8.97
N THR A 129 -5.02 6.39 -7.83
CA THR A 129 -5.93 6.42 -6.67
C THR A 129 -5.75 7.63 -5.77
N HIS A 130 -5.07 8.67 -6.25
CA HIS A 130 -4.80 9.92 -5.51
C HIS A 130 -4.12 9.67 -4.16
N VAL A 131 -3.25 8.65 -4.06
CA VAL A 131 -2.40 8.50 -2.88
C VAL A 131 -1.63 9.82 -2.71
N PRO A 132 -1.77 10.52 -1.57
CA PRO A 132 -1.11 11.79 -1.35
C PRO A 132 0.40 11.57 -1.27
N VAL A 133 1.07 11.71 -2.41
CA VAL A 133 2.54 11.67 -2.54
C VAL A 133 3.16 12.89 -1.82
N ASP A 134 2.36 13.89 -1.40
CA ASP A 134 2.82 15.04 -0.62
C ASP A 134 3.03 14.73 0.87
N THR A 135 2.60 13.56 1.33
CA THR A 135 2.94 13.02 2.66
C THR A 135 4.32 12.36 2.69
N LEU A 136 4.97 12.19 1.53
CA LEU A 136 6.34 11.70 1.47
C LEU A 136 7.28 12.75 2.09
N SER A 137 8.07 12.30 3.07
CA SER A 137 9.21 13.06 3.59
C SER A 137 10.22 13.34 2.46
N SER A 138 11.13 14.30 2.67
CA SER A 138 12.22 14.57 1.71
C SER A 138 13.03 13.30 1.39
N CYS A 139 13.29 12.46 2.40
CA CYS A 139 13.96 11.17 2.22
C CYS A 139 13.13 10.22 1.36
N SER A 140 11.82 10.15 1.58
CA SER A 140 10.91 9.30 0.81
C SER A 140 10.74 9.75 -0.64
N LEU A 141 10.85 11.06 -0.91
CA LEU A 141 10.79 11.59 -2.27
C LEU A 141 12.09 11.32 -3.04
N ASN A 142 13.25 11.49 -2.40
CA ASN A 142 14.53 11.08 -2.96
C ASN A 142 14.54 9.58 -3.25
N TYR A 143 13.96 8.78 -2.35
CA TYR A 143 13.80 7.35 -2.54
C TYR A 143 12.92 7.03 -3.76
N ALA A 144 11.74 7.64 -3.86
CA ALA A 144 10.87 7.45 -5.03
C ALA A 144 11.54 7.89 -6.33
N ASN A 145 12.33 8.96 -6.31
CA ASN A 145 13.05 9.46 -7.49
C ASN A 145 14.18 8.53 -7.97
N PHE A 146 14.74 7.71 -7.07
CA PHE A 146 15.67 6.66 -7.46
C PHE A 146 15.02 5.62 -8.39
N PHE A 147 13.79 5.20 -8.08
CA PHE A 147 13.06 4.20 -8.86
C PHE A 147 12.22 4.79 -10.00
N ILE A 148 11.82 6.06 -9.87
CA ILE A 148 11.00 6.78 -10.84
C ILE A 148 11.68 8.12 -11.13
N PRO A 149 12.65 8.15 -12.06
CA PRO A 149 13.35 9.36 -12.42
C PRO A 149 12.36 10.45 -12.87
N GLY A 150 12.39 11.60 -12.20
CA GLY A 150 11.54 12.75 -12.53
C GLY A 150 10.31 12.93 -11.65
N ILE A 151 10.09 12.08 -10.63
CA ILE A 151 9.09 12.35 -9.59
C ILE A 151 9.55 13.53 -8.73
N ASN A 152 8.85 14.67 -8.85
CA ASN A 152 9.22 15.90 -8.15
C ASN A 152 8.02 16.48 -7.40
N ARG A 153 8.28 16.96 -6.18
CA ARG A 153 7.31 17.76 -5.44
C ARG A 153 7.39 19.20 -5.94
N ILE A 154 6.36 19.67 -6.63
CA ILE A 154 6.28 21.10 -6.95
C ILE A 154 5.69 21.81 -5.73
N SER A 155 6.49 22.64 -5.09
CA SER A 155 6.07 23.46 -3.94
C SER A 155 5.27 24.67 -4.43
N PRO A 156 4.00 24.84 -4.03
CA PRO A 156 3.20 25.98 -4.45
C PRO A 156 3.50 27.14 -3.51
N HIS A 157 4.60 27.85 -3.75
CA HIS A 157 4.67 29.25 -3.31
C HIS A 157 3.76 30.17 -4.17
N SER A 158 2.90 29.59 -5.02
CA SER A 158 1.73 30.27 -5.62
C SER A 158 0.46 29.76 -4.93
N ARG A 159 -0.36 30.69 -4.43
CA ARG A 159 -1.44 30.55 -3.44
C ARG A 159 -2.62 29.62 -3.78
N SER A 160 -2.53 28.65 -4.68
CA SER A 160 -3.66 27.77 -4.97
C SER A 160 -3.21 26.41 -5.52
N LYS A 161 -3.42 25.37 -4.70
CA LYS A 161 -3.27 23.93 -4.99
C LYS A 161 -1.81 23.42 -5.11
N LYS A 162 -1.49 22.44 -4.27
CA LYS A 162 -0.31 21.59 -4.40
C LYS A 162 -0.57 20.66 -5.59
N VAL A 163 0.39 20.46 -6.48
CA VAL A 163 0.28 19.53 -7.62
C VAL A 163 1.53 18.69 -7.63
N ILE A 164 1.39 17.37 -7.72
CA ILE A 164 2.53 16.48 -7.90
C ILE A 164 2.56 16.10 -9.37
N VAL A 165 3.68 16.42 -10.01
CA VAL A 165 3.91 16.08 -11.41
C VAL A 165 4.81 14.88 -11.44
N ILE A 166 4.30 13.80 -12.02
CA ILE A 166 5.07 12.57 -12.20
C ILE A 166 5.38 12.50 -13.70
N VAL A 167 6.61 12.87 -14.03
CA VAL A 167 7.11 12.78 -15.40
C VAL A 167 7.64 11.37 -15.61
N PHE A 168 7.00 10.61 -16.50
CA PHE A 168 7.57 9.38 -17.01
C PHE A 168 8.16 9.67 -18.38
N ASN A 169 9.38 9.18 -18.67
CA ASN A 169 10.08 9.34 -19.96
C ASN A 169 9.11 9.46 -21.17
N ASN A 170 8.99 10.69 -21.67
CA ASN A 170 8.20 11.15 -22.82
C ASN A 170 6.67 11.22 -22.70
N ASN A 171 6.06 11.00 -21.53
CA ASN A 171 4.64 11.26 -21.27
C ASN A 171 4.45 11.89 -19.89
N ASN A 172 4.05 13.17 -19.86
CA ASN A 172 3.74 13.89 -18.61
C ASN A 172 2.40 13.41 -18.07
N LEU A 173 2.38 12.79 -16.89
CA LEU A 173 1.15 12.56 -16.14
C LEU A 173 1.00 13.69 -15.11
N LEU A 174 0.08 14.62 -15.39
CA LEU A 174 -0.28 15.69 -14.46
C LEU A 174 -1.38 15.17 -13.53
N ILE A 175 -1.12 15.18 -12.23
CA ILE A 175 -2.09 14.73 -11.24
C ILE A 175 -2.47 15.93 -10.39
N PRO A 176 -3.62 16.56 -10.69
CA PRO A 176 -4.14 17.59 -9.82
C PRO A 176 -4.49 16.97 -8.46
N ILE A 177 -4.10 17.66 -7.38
CA ILE A 177 -4.56 17.39 -6.01
C ILE A 177 -5.78 18.28 -5.72
#